data_AF-C0XQU3-F1
#
_entry.id   AF-C0XQU3-F1
#
_cell.length_a   1.000
_cell.length_b   1.000
_cell.length_c   1.000
_cell.angle_alpha   90.00
_cell.angle_beta   90.00
_cell.angle_gamma   90.00
#
_symmetry.space_group_name_H-M   'P 1'
#
loop_
_entity.id
_entity.type
_entity.pdbx_description
1 polymer ?
#
loop_
_entity_poly.entity_id
_entity_poly.type
_entity_poly.pdbx_seq_one_letter_code
_entity_poly.pdbx_strand_id
1 'polypeptide(L)'
;MTLRKELDQLKEDQAVILKLTLPETDDFYRELVEHRRVIRVLELSGGYSRAEANARLARNPGIIASFSRALTEGLTVTQDDREFDAVLDETIDTIAEASRT
;
A
#
# COMPACT_ATOMS: atom_id res chain seq x y z
N MET A 1 13.70 -0.37 15.17
CA MET A 1 13.63 -1.41 14.09
C MET A 1 14.94 -1.43 13.31
N THR A 2 15.45 -2.60 12.84
CA THR A 2 16.74 -2.68 12.11
C THR A 2 16.79 -1.79 10.87
N LEU A 3 15.68 -1.72 10.13
CA LEU A 3 15.58 -0.91 8.91
C LEU A 3 15.83 0.59 9.16
N ARG A 4 15.37 1.14 10.29
CA ARG A 4 15.60 2.54 10.65
C ARG A 4 17.09 2.88 10.71
N LYS A 5 17.89 1.99 11.30
CA LYS A 5 19.35 2.17 11.40
C LYS A 5 20.04 2.16 10.03
N GLU A 6 19.53 1.39 9.08
CA GLU A 6 20.04 1.39 7.70
C GLU A 6 19.65 2.68 6.97
N LEU A 7 18.43 3.18 7.20
CA LEU A 7 17.99 4.45 6.64
C LEU A 7 18.80 5.66 7.16
N ASP A 8 19.18 5.65 8.44
CA ASP A 8 20.00 6.71 9.05
C ASP A 8 21.42 6.78 8.43
N GLN A 9 21.89 5.71 7.76
CA GLN A 9 23.19 5.67 7.08
C GLN A 9 23.14 6.22 5.64
N LEU A 10 21.95 6.47 5.09
CA LEU A 10 21.81 7.00 3.73
C LEU A 10 22.29 8.46 3.67
N LYS A 11 23.09 8.76 2.65
CA LYS A 11 23.60 10.11 2.35
C LYS A 11 22.47 11.07 1.99
N GLU A 12 22.78 12.36 1.97
CA GLU A 12 21.79 13.41 1.71
C GLU A 12 21.10 13.33 0.36
N ASP A 13 21.83 12.88 -0.65
CA ASP A 13 21.39 12.68 -2.02
C ASP A 13 20.70 11.32 -2.26
N GLN A 14 20.60 10.49 -1.21
CA GLN A 14 19.97 9.17 -1.29
C GLN A 14 18.56 9.20 -0.69
N ALA A 15 17.61 8.63 -1.41
CA ALA A 15 16.24 8.47 -0.96
C ALA A 15 15.68 7.15 -1.46
N VAL A 16 14.75 6.57 -0.69
CA VAL A 16 14.17 5.25 -0.98
C VAL A 16 12.65 5.28 -0.87
N ILE A 17 12.02 4.33 -1.57
CA ILE A 17 10.64 3.94 -1.36
C ILE A 17 10.66 2.55 -0.74
N LEU A 18 9.90 2.36 0.33
CA LEU A 18 9.82 1.07 1.03
C LEU A 18 8.53 0.38 0.66
N LYS A 19 8.59 -0.87 0.18
CA LYS A 19 7.42 -1.72 -0.01
C LYS A 19 7.42 -2.82 1.05
N LEU A 20 6.47 -2.75 1.98
CA LEU A 20 6.41 -3.60 3.17
C LEU A 20 5.08 -4.37 3.22
N THR A 21 5.03 -5.42 4.04
CA THR A 21 3.78 -6.12 4.37
C THR A 21 2.95 -5.27 5.32
N LEU A 22 1.61 -5.38 5.24
CA LEU A 22 0.70 -4.81 6.25
C LEU A 22 1.12 -5.25 7.68
N PRO A 23 1.29 -4.32 8.63
CA PRO A 23 1.66 -4.67 9.99
C PRO A 23 0.48 -5.28 10.75
N GLU A 24 0.77 -6.10 11.77
CA GLU A 24 -0.27 -6.61 12.68
C GLU A 24 -0.64 -5.59 13.77
N THR A 25 0.26 -4.65 14.06
CA THR A 25 0.01 -3.53 14.96
C THR A 25 -0.20 -2.27 14.13
N ASP A 26 -1.34 -1.61 14.31
CA ASP A 26 -1.64 -0.32 13.67
C ASP A 26 -0.50 0.68 13.94
N ASP A 27 -0.13 1.45 12.92
CA ASP A 27 0.91 2.49 12.97
C ASP A 27 2.34 2.02 13.27
N PHE A 28 2.61 0.72 13.20
CA PHE A 28 3.94 0.17 13.49
C PHE A 28 5.08 0.79 12.65
N TYR A 29 4.79 1.27 11.43
CA TYR A 29 5.78 1.89 10.54
C TYR A 29 5.83 3.42 10.60
N ARG A 30 5.19 4.08 11.57
CA ARG A 30 5.20 5.55 11.72
C ARG A 30 6.60 6.15 11.61
N GLU A 31 7.58 5.56 12.30
CA GLU A 31 8.97 6.03 12.27
C GLU A 31 9.64 5.95 10.89
N LEU A 32 9.16 5.07 10.00
CA LEU A 32 9.65 4.96 8.63
C LEU A 32 9.00 5.99 7.72
N VAL A 33 7.70 6.25 7.91
CA VAL A 33 6.95 7.29 7.20
C VAL A 33 7.55 8.67 7.48
N GLU A 34 7.97 8.93 8.71
CA GLU A 34 8.57 10.21 9.12
C GLU A 34 10.07 10.35 8.79
N HIS A 35 10.69 9.30 8.23
CA HIS A 35 12.13 9.33 7.95
C HIS A 35 12.45 10.23 6.74
N ARG A 36 13.38 11.19 6.90
CA ARG A 36 13.74 12.16 5.83
C ARG A 36 14.24 11.52 4.53
N ARG A 37 14.77 10.31 4.60
CA ARG A 37 15.27 9.53 3.45
C ARG A 37 14.21 8.62 2.81
N VAL A 38 13.01 8.54 3.39
CA VAL A 38 11.91 7.74 2.85
C VAL A 38 10.95 8.68 2.12
N ILE A 39 10.81 8.48 0.82
CA ILE A 39 9.90 9.27 -0.02
C ILE A 39 8.45 8.85 0.24
N ARG A 40 8.24 7.52 0.35
CA ARG A 40 6.94 6.92 0.64
C ARG A 40 7.11 5.51 1.17
N VAL A 41 6.16 5.11 2.01
CA VAL A 41 5.94 3.71 2.38
C VAL A 41 4.75 3.19 1.58
N LEU A 42 4.94 2.04 0.95
CA LEU A 42 3.96 1.31 0.17
C LEU A 42 3.66 -0.01 0.86
N GLU A 43 2.42 -0.47 0.80
CA GLU A 43 2.04 -1.78 1.32
C GLU A 43 1.61 -2.77 0.23
N LEU A 44 2.07 -4.01 0.38
CA LEU A 44 1.61 -5.14 -0.43
C LEU A 44 0.41 -5.82 0.26
N SER A 45 -0.54 -6.31 -0.53
CA SER A 45 -1.74 -6.97 0.01
C SER A 45 -1.46 -8.30 0.69
N GLY A 46 -0.28 -8.90 0.50
CA GLY A 46 0.20 -10.01 1.34
C GLY A 46 -0.57 -11.34 1.22
N GLY A 47 -1.57 -11.43 0.35
CA GLY A 47 -2.49 -12.57 0.28
C GLY A 47 -3.85 -12.33 0.95
N TYR A 48 -4.06 -11.17 1.58
CA TYR A 48 -5.39 -10.72 1.98
C TYR A 48 -6.26 -10.40 0.77
N SER A 49 -7.58 -10.53 0.94
CA SER A 49 -8.55 -10.00 -0.02
C SER A 49 -8.43 -8.49 -0.12
N ARG A 50 -8.90 -7.91 -1.22
CA ARG A 50 -8.92 -6.44 -1.39
C ARG A 50 -9.60 -5.73 -0.20
N ALA A 51 -10.75 -6.24 0.25
CA ALA A 51 -11.50 -5.64 1.35
C ALA A 51 -10.70 -5.62 2.68
N GLU A 52 -10.08 -6.74 3.05
CA GLU A 52 -9.27 -6.82 4.27
C GLU A 52 -8.00 -5.97 4.16
N ALA A 53 -7.34 -5.99 2.99
CA ALA A 53 -6.15 -5.18 2.75
C ALA A 53 -6.44 -3.67 2.85
N ASN A 54 -7.56 -3.21 2.27
CA ASN A 54 -8.01 -1.81 2.39
C ASN A 54 -8.33 -1.44 3.85
N ALA A 55 -9.04 -2.32 4.58
CA ALA A 55 -9.43 -2.06 5.97
C ALA A 55 -8.23 -1.96 6.92
N ARG A 56 -7.15 -2.73 6.66
CA ARG A 56 -5.89 -2.63 7.40
C ARG A 56 -5.08 -1.41 6.97
N LEU A 57 -4.96 -1.15 5.66
CA LEU A 57 -4.23 0.01 5.13
C LEU A 57 -4.78 1.33 5.70
N ALA A 58 -6.11 1.48 5.76
CA ALA A 58 -6.76 2.68 6.28
C ALA A 58 -6.40 3.01 7.76
N ARG A 59 -5.84 2.05 8.51
CA ARG A 59 -5.40 2.24 9.90
C ARG A 59 -3.95 2.69 10.03
N ASN A 60 -3.25 2.87 8.91
CA ASN A 60 -1.83 3.22 8.88
C ASN A 60 -1.60 4.53 8.11
N PRO A 61 -1.89 5.71 8.70
CA PRO A 61 -1.75 7.00 8.04
C PRO A 61 -0.39 7.25 7.40
N GLY A 62 -0.38 7.83 6.20
CA GLY A 62 0.83 8.14 5.44
C GLY A 62 1.43 6.97 4.66
N ILE A 63 0.79 5.80 4.68
CA ILE A 63 1.12 4.64 3.86
C ILE A 63 0.10 4.51 2.72
N ILE A 64 0.56 4.09 1.52
CA ILE A 64 -0.32 3.90 0.36
C ILE A 64 -0.26 2.47 -0.18
N ALA A 65 -1.30 2.03 -0.87
CA ALA A 65 -1.32 0.70 -1.48
C ALA A 65 -0.30 0.56 -2.62
N SER A 66 0.28 -0.63 -2.74
CA SER A 66 0.97 -1.13 -3.93
C SER A 66 0.53 -2.58 -4.19
N PHE A 67 -0.77 -2.72 -4.44
CA PHE A 67 -1.44 -4.00 -4.64
C PHE A 67 -1.30 -4.49 -6.10
N SER A 68 -1.20 -5.81 -6.25
CA SER A 68 -1.20 -6.48 -7.55
C SER A 68 -2.42 -7.38 -7.66
N ARG A 69 -2.39 -8.59 -7.09
CA ARG A 69 -3.56 -9.50 -7.12
C ARG A 69 -4.84 -8.89 -6.55
N ALA A 70 -4.74 -8.09 -5.48
CA ALA A 70 -5.92 -7.41 -4.90
C ALA A 70 -6.47 -6.28 -5.80
N LEU A 71 -5.63 -5.68 -6.66
CA LEU A 71 -6.08 -4.72 -7.68
C LEU A 71 -6.85 -5.42 -8.82
N THR A 72 -6.46 -6.65 -9.15
CA THR A 72 -7.09 -7.42 -10.24
C THR A 72 -8.15 -8.42 -9.76
N GLU A 73 -8.45 -8.45 -8.46
CA GLU A 73 -9.43 -9.36 -7.87
C GLU A 73 -10.84 -9.06 -8.41
N GLY A 74 -11.49 -10.05 -9.01
CA GLY A 74 -12.80 -9.90 -9.64
C GLY A 74 -12.76 -9.58 -11.13
N LEU A 75 -11.59 -9.27 -11.70
CA LEU A 75 -11.43 -9.11 -13.15
C LEU A 75 -11.24 -10.47 -13.82
N THR A 76 -11.93 -10.68 -14.93
CA THR A 76 -11.91 -11.94 -15.70
C THR A 76 -11.93 -11.68 -17.20
N VAL A 77 -11.44 -12.63 -17.99
CA VAL A 77 -11.43 -12.56 -19.45
C VAL A 77 -12.81 -12.71 -20.10
N THR A 78 -13.84 -13.05 -19.33
CA THR A 78 -15.21 -13.30 -19.82
C THR A 78 -16.15 -12.11 -19.63
N GLN A 79 -15.74 -11.10 -18.87
CA GLN A 79 -16.50 -9.85 -18.73
C GLN A 79 -16.52 -9.10 -20.06
N ASP A 80 -17.59 -8.35 -20.30
CA ASP A 80 -17.55 -7.31 -21.32
C ASP A 80 -16.78 -6.07 -20.84
N ASP A 81 -16.48 -5.15 -21.75
CA ASP A 81 -15.70 -3.95 -21.44
C ASP A 81 -16.35 -3.10 -20.32
N ARG A 82 -17.68 -3.02 -20.26
CA ARG A 82 -18.38 -2.21 -19.27
C ARG A 82 -18.31 -2.83 -17.88
N GLU A 83 -18.48 -4.15 -17.80
CA GLU A 83 -18.35 -4.89 -16.55
C GLU A 83 -16.91 -4.84 -16.02
N PHE A 84 -15.92 -5.00 -16.91
CA PHE A 84 -14.51 -4.91 -16.56
C PHE A 84 -14.16 -3.53 -16.02
N ASP A 85 -14.53 -2.47 -16.74
CA ASP A 85 -14.26 -1.09 -16.35
C ASP A 85 -14.94 -0.75 -15.03
N ALA A 86 -16.20 -1.15 -14.83
CA ALA A 86 -16.92 -0.92 -13.58
C ALA A 86 -16.23 -1.58 -12.37
N VAL A 87 -15.74 -2.82 -12.52
CA VAL A 87 -15.01 -3.51 -11.43
C VAL A 87 -13.66 -2.85 -11.17
N LEU A 88 -12.95 -2.43 -12.21
CA LEU A 88 -11.66 -1.76 -12.06
C LEU A 88 -11.82 -0.39 -11.40
N ASP A 89 -12.82 0.40 -11.79
CA ASP A 89 -13.14 1.70 -11.20
C ASP A 89 -13.46 1.56 -9.70
N GLU A 90 -14.38 0.67 -9.32
CA GLU A 90 -14.70 0.42 -7.91
C GLU A 90 -13.45 -0.03 -7.11
N THR A 91 -12.63 -0.87 -7.73
CA THR A 91 -11.40 -1.37 -7.11
C THR A 91 -10.39 -0.25 -6.89
N ILE A 92 -10.18 0.62 -7.87
CA ILE A 92 -9.30 1.79 -7.75
C ILE A 92 -9.82 2.75 -6.69
N ASP A 93 -11.12 3.05 -6.69
CA ASP A 93 -11.73 4.00 -5.76
C ASP A 93 -11.56 3.55 -4.30
N THR A 94 -11.85 2.28 -4.02
CA THR A 94 -11.74 1.74 -2.66
C THR A 94 -10.29 1.68 -2.17
N ILE A 95 -9.34 1.33 -3.05
CA ILE A 95 -7.91 1.33 -2.72
C ILE A 95 -7.40 2.77 -2.51
N ALA A 96 -7.83 3.70 -3.36
CA ALA A 96 -7.47 5.11 -3.25
C ALA A 96 -7.99 5.73 -1.95
N GLU A 97 -9.23 5.41 -1.58
CA GLU A 97 -9.81 5.86 -0.32
C GLU A 97 -9.03 5.33 0.89
N ALA A 98 -8.70 4.04 0.91
CA ALA A 98 -7.88 3.47 1.98
C ALA A 98 -6.46 4.06 2.03
N SER A 99 -5.92 4.54 0.89
CA SER A 99 -4.59 5.15 0.80
C SER A 99 -4.56 6.65 1.13
N ARG A 100 -5.72 7.28 1.40
CA ARG A 100 -5.84 8.74 1.67
C ARG A 100 -5.76 9.10 3.16
N THR A 101 -5.40 8.15 4.02
CA THR A 101 -5.37 8.33 5.48
C THR A 101 -4.09 8.94 6.01
#